data_AF-A0A975HH87-F1
#
_entry.id   AF-A0A975HH87-F1
#
_cell.length_a   1.000
_cell.length_b   1.000
_cell.length_c   1.000
_cell.angle_alpha   90.00
_cell.angle_beta   90.00
_cell.angle_gamma   90.00
#
_symmetry.space_group_name_H-M   'P 1'
#
loop_
_entity.id
_entity.type
_entity.pdbx_description
1 polymer ?
#
loop_
_entity_poly.entity_id
_entity_poly.type
_entity_poly.pdbx_seq_one_letter_code
_entity_poly.pdbx_strand_id
1 'polypeptide(L)'
;MLDVLGIQYPGGYYGSRRDLSGVKLADTTVNVFSDMAGGFGHAGIAVGDNPSTGFYPVEPGVGSATGFVPGEIRRDDMSRPHRSYRLPTTPAQEAAIRQSMAEHAADEYNLFLNNCLSWVRARMKDGGVDTAPAFWPNGFIETQRPWIK
;
A
#
# COMPACT_ATOMS: atom_id res chain seq x y z
N MET A 1 10.33 0.29 -25.63
CA MET A 1 11.71 0.45 -25.13
C MET A 1 11.64 1.55 -24.09
N LEU A 2 11.59 1.20 -22.80
CA LEU A 2 11.60 2.16 -21.69
C LEU A 2 12.98 2.05 -21.04
N ASP A 3 13.86 2.99 -21.38
CA ASP A 3 15.10 3.21 -20.61
C ASP A 3 14.71 3.99 -19.34
N VAL A 4 14.47 3.28 -18.24
CA VAL A 4 14.48 3.87 -16.91
C VAL A 4 15.80 3.51 -16.27
N LEU A 5 16.85 4.24 -16.67
CA LEU A 5 18.12 4.25 -15.97
C LEU A 5 17.87 4.76 -14.55
N GLY A 6 18.02 3.85 -13.59
CA GLY A 6 17.92 4.16 -12.18
C GLY A 6 19.06 5.07 -11.73
N ILE A 7 18.75 6.02 -10.85
CA ILE A 7 19.69 6.46 -9.83
C ILE A 7 18.92 6.64 -8.52
N GLN A 8 19.31 5.88 -7.51
CA GLN A 8 18.87 6.00 -6.13
C GLN A 8 19.83 6.96 -5.41
N TYR A 9 19.33 8.12 -4.98
CA TYR A 9 20.04 9.04 -4.09
C TYR A 9 19.34 9.09 -2.72
N PRO A 10 20.08 9.29 -1.61
CA PRO A 10 19.50 9.42 -0.28
C PRO A 10 18.91 10.81 -0.11
N GLY A 11 17.60 10.88 0.15
CA GLY A 11 16.85 12.15 0.19
C GLY A 11 15.87 12.21 -0.98
N GLY A 12 14.59 12.01 -0.68
CA GLY A 12 13.53 11.77 -1.65
C GLY A 12 13.46 12.78 -2.80
N TYR A 13 13.24 12.25 -4.01
CA TYR A 13 12.86 13.05 -5.17
C TYR A 13 11.41 13.52 -5.02
N TYR A 14 11.24 14.84 -4.85
CA TYR A 14 10.01 15.57 -5.12
C TYR A 14 10.08 16.10 -6.57
N GLY A 15 9.61 15.31 -7.53
CA GLY A 15 9.57 15.73 -8.94
C GLY A 15 8.68 14.79 -9.75
N SER A 16 7.56 15.32 -10.26
CA SER A 16 6.56 14.55 -10.98
C SER A 16 7.12 13.95 -12.26
N ARG A 17 7.17 12.62 -12.34
CA ARG A 17 7.37 11.92 -13.60
C ARG A 17 6.13 12.16 -14.46
N ARG A 18 6.29 12.44 -15.75
CA ARG A 18 5.17 12.45 -16.69
C ARG A 18 5.20 11.15 -17.47
N ASP A 19 4.05 10.58 -17.78
CA ASP A 19 4.00 9.48 -18.76
C ASP A 19 4.24 10.02 -20.19
N LEU A 20 4.32 9.12 -21.17
CA LEU A 20 4.49 9.48 -22.58
C LEU A 20 3.33 10.32 -23.15
N SER A 21 2.20 10.41 -22.44
CA SER A 21 1.04 11.24 -22.80
C SER A 21 1.07 12.63 -22.14
N GLY A 22 2.06 12.91 -21.27
CA GLY A 22 2.22 14.18 -20.57
C GLY A 22 1.44 14.30 -19.27
N VAL A 23 0.79 13.23 -18.81
CA VAL A 23 0.05 13.19 -17.54
C VAL A 23 1.05 13.19 -16.39
N LYS A 24 0.87 14.12 -15.44
CA LYS A 24 1.62 14.16 -14.18
C LYS A 24 1.35 12.85 -13.43
N LEU A 25 2.34 11.96 -13.38
CA LEU A 25 2.29 10.79 -12.54
C LEU A 25 2.35 11.27 -11.09
N ALA A 26 1.39 10.78 -10.33
CA ALA A 26 1.37 10.83 -8.89
C ALA A 26 1.89 9.47 -8.36
N ASP A 27 2.39 9.46 -7.13
CA ASP A 27 3.18 8.34 -6.62
C ASP A 27 2.45 7.68 -5.45
N THR A 28 1.59 6.72 -5.76
CA THR A 28 1.05 5.82 -4.73
C THR A 28 2.19 4.97 -4.16
N THR A 29 2.34 4.97 -2.84
CA THR A 29 3.43 4.26 -2.17
C THR A 29 2.86 3.25 -1.18
N VAL A 30 3.33 2.00 -1.27
CA VAL A 30 3.05 0.98 -0.26
C VAL A 30 4.22 0.93 0.72
N ASN A 31 3.93 1.05 2.02
CA ASN A 31 4.90 1.02 3.10
C ASN A 31 4.78 -0.29 3.87
N VAL A 32 5.89 -0.99 4.04
CA VAL A 32 5.97 -2.29 4.73
C VAL A 32 6.76 -2.14 6.02
N PHE A 33 6.11 -2.42 7.15
CA PHE A 33 6.68 -2.36 8.50
C PHE A 33 6.91 -3.79 8.99
N SER A 34 8.15 -4.27 8.92
CA SER A 34 8.42 -5.71 9.05
C SER A 34 8.37 -6.25 10.47
N ASP A 35 8.47 -5.39 11.48
CA ASP A 35 8.50 -5.70 12.90
C ASP A 35 7.10 -5.72 13.55
N MET A 36 6.06 -5.36 12.80
CA MET A 36 4.68 -5.34 13.28
C MET A 36 4.02 -6.72 13.24
N ALA A 37 2.89 -6.84 13.95
CA ALA A 37 2.09 -8.06 14.03
C ALA A 37 2.92 -9.31 14.40
N GLY A 38 3.83 -9.21 15.37
CA GLY A 38 4.66 -10.35 15.80
C GLY A 38 5.64 -10.85 14.72
N GLY A 39 6.02 -10.01 13.76
CA GLY A 39 6.96 -10.35 12.68
C GLY A 39 6.30 -10.79 11.37
N PHE A 40 4.97 -10.91 11.32
CA PHE A 40 4.22 -11.10 10.06
C PHE A 40 4.32 -9.85 9.16
N GLY A 41 4.60 -8.70 9.77
CA GLY A 41 4.69 -7.40 9.11
C GLY A 41 3.33 -6.71 8.99
N HIS A 42 3.38 -5.45 8.54
CA HIS A 42 2.21 -4.62 8.26
C HIS A 42 2.40 -3.88 6.94
N ALA A 43 1.31 -3.68 6.20
CA ALA A 43 1.30 -2.91 4.95
C ALA A 43 0.34 -1.73 5.06
N GLY A 44 0.85 -0.54 4.74
CA GLY A 44 0.06 0.67 4.60
C GLY A 44 0.19 1.26 3.19
N ILE A 45 -0.74 2.13 2.82
CA ILE A 45 -0.76 2.82 1.54
C ILE A 45 -0.80 4.34 1.74
N ALA A 46 0.11 5.05 1.06
CA ALA A 46 0.09 6.49 0.89
C ALA A 46 -0.33 6.80 -0.55
N VAL A 47 -1.43 7.51 -0.74
CA VAL A 47 -2.00 7.81 -2.07
C VAL A 47 -1.74 9.28 -2.42
N GLY A 48 -0.80 9.52 -3.33
CA GLY A 48 -0.28 10.85 -3.62
C GLY A 48 0.44 11.44 -2.41
N ASP A 49 0.08 12.66 -2.03
CA ASP A 49 0.70 13.39 -0.90
C ASP A 49 0.05 13.05 0.46
N ASN A 50 -0.91 12.12 0.50
CA ASN A 50 -1.56 11.72 1.75
C ASN A 50 -0.62 10.87 2.62
N PRO A 51 -0.75 10.95 3.97
CA PRO A 51 0.02 10.10 4.86
C PRO A 51 -0.29 8.62 4.61
N SER A 52 0.70 7.77 4.87
CA SER A 52 0.49 6.31 4.84
C SER A 52 -0.58 5.91 5.85
N THR A 53 -1.47 5.05 5.39
CA THR A 53 -2.60 4.58 6.16
C THR A 53 -2.75 3.07 5.96
N GLY A 54 -2.89 2.34 7.07
CA GLY A 54 -3.11 0.90 7.09
C GLY A 54 -4.52 0.54 7.52
N PHE A 55 -4.87 -0.73 7.31
CA PHE A 55 -6.11 -1.33 7.81
C PHE A 55 -5.79 -2.22 9.01
N TYR A 56 -6.49 -2.01 10.11
CA TYR A 56 -6.23 -2.59 11.42
C TYR A 56 -7.51 -3.18 12.02
N PRO A 57 -7.44 -4.16 12.93
CA PRO A 57 -8.55 -4.45 13.81
C PRO A 57 -8.71 -3.30 14.82
N VAL A 58 -9.94 -2.91 15.13
CA VAL A 58 -10.23 -1.92 16.19
C VAL A 58 -9.68 -2.41 17.53
N GLU A 59 -9.90 -3.69 17.83
CA GLU A 59 -9.35 -4.35 19.01
C GLU A 59 -8.37 -5.46 18.59
N PRO A 60 -7.05 -5.24 18.71
CA PRO A 60 -6.06 -6.26 18.36
C PRO A 60 -6.07 -7.40 19.38
N GLY A 61 -6.03 -8.65 18.90
CA GLY A 61 -5.97 -9.82 19.77
C GLY A 61 -6.22 -11.12 19.02
N VAL A 62 -6.42 -12.22 19.77
CA VAL A 62 -6.68 -13.55 19.20
C VAL A 62 -7.94 -13.56 18.32
N GLY A 63 -8.91 -12.69 18.61
CA GLY A 63 -10.13 -12.54 17.82
C GLY A 63 -9.86 -12.24 16.35
N SER A 64 -8.90 -11.36 16.03
CA SER A 64 -8.57 -11.02 14.64
C SER A 64 -7.89 -12.17 13.88
N ALA A 65 -7.28 -13.12 14.60
CA ALA A 65 -6.68 -14.32 14.00
C ALA A 65 -7.67 -15.49 13.84
N THR A 66 -8.74 -15.50 14.63
CA THR A 66 -9.69 -16.62 14.71
C THR A 66 -11.06 -16.32 14.11
N GLY A 67 -11.37 -15.06 13.83
CA GLY A 67 -12.62 -14.63 13.22
C GLY A 67 -12.52 -13.25 12.58
N PHE A 68 -13.63 -12.77 12.04
CA PHE A 68 -13.77 -11.40 11.59
C PHE A 68 -14.11 -10.50 12.78
N VAL A 69 -13.41 -9.38 12.89
CA VAL A 69 -13.64 -8.35 13.92
C VAL A 69 -13.81 -6.99 13.24
N PRO A 70 -14.43 -5.99 13.89
CA PRO A 70 -14.48 -4.65 13.32
C PRO A 70 -13.09 -4.14 12.92
N GLY A 71 -12.97 -3.67 11.69
CA GLY A 71 -11.75 -3.06 11.17
C GLY A 71 -11.82 -1.54 11.21
N GLU A 72 -10.65 -0.91 11.10
CA GLU A 72 -10.50 0.53 11.01
C GLU A 72 -9.31 0.92 10.12
N ILE A 73 -9.47 2.04 9.43
CA ILE A 73 -8.38 2.71 8.72
C ILE A 73 -7.65 3.62 9.70
N ARG A 74 -6.34 3.43 9.85
CA ARG A 74 -5.50 4.26 10.73
C ARG A 74 -4.21 4.70 10.07
N ARG A 75 -3.80 5.91 10.39
CA ARG A 75 -2.51 6.46 9.96
C ARG A 75 -1.37 5.59 10.52
N ASP A 76 -0.43 5.24 9.65
CA ASP A 76 0.76 4.51 10.07
C ASP A 76 1.76 5.45 10.77
N ASP A 77 2.52 4.91 11.72
CA ASP A 77 3.65 5.59 12.34
C ASP A 77 4.90 5.46 11.46
N MET A 78 5.11 6.45 10.60
CA MET A 78 6.24 6.52 9.67
C MET A 78 7.61 6.72 10.37
N SER A 79 7.66 6.91 11.70
CA SER A 79 8.93 6.92 12.43
C SER A 79 9.49 5.51 12.67
N ARG A 80 8.65 4.48 12.57
CA ARG A 80 9.07 3.07 12.67
C ARG A 80 9.90 2.68 11.45
N PRO A 81 10.87 1.75 11.60
CA PRO A 81 11.58 1.19 10.46
C PRO A 81 10.61 0.56 9.45
N HIS A 82 10.70 1.00 8.20
CA HIS A 82 9.84 0.53 7.13
C HIS A 82 10.59 0.54 5.80
N ARG A 83 10.01 -0.17 4.83
CA ARG A 83 10.45 -0.17 3.45
C ARG A 83 9.31 0.34 2.58
N SER A 84 9.62 1.20 1.63
CA SER A 84 8.62 1.80 0.74
C SER A 84 8.78 1.28 -0.67
N TYR A 85 7.66 1.01 -1.33
CA TYR A 85 7.59 0.69 -2.74
C TYR A 85 6.65 1.65 -3.44
N ARG A 86 7.19 2.39 -4.40
CA ARG A 86 6.48 3.45 -5.11
C ARG A 86 5.96 2.92 -6.45
N LEU A 87 4.68 3.13 -6.70
CA LEU A 87 3.95 2.75 -7.90
C LEU A 87 3.55 4.02 -8.66
N PRO A 88 3.92 4.15 -9.94
CA PRO A 88 3.40 5.24 -10.76
C PRO A 88 1.88 5.12 -10.90
N THR A 89 1.16 6.17 -10.55
CA THR A 89 -0.31 6.24 -10.66
C THR A 89 -0.74 7.55 -11.31
N THR A 90 -1.88 7.54 -11.99
CA THR A 90 -2.52 8.77 -12.50
C THR A 90 -3.40 9.40 -11.42
N PRO A 91 -3.72 10.70 -11.52
CA PRO A 91 -4.65 11.35 -10.58
C PRO A 91 -6.03 10.67 -10.51
N ALA A 92 -6.51 10.11 -11.62
CA ALA A 92 -7.78 9.38 -11.67
C ALA A 92 -7.71 8.06 -10.89
N GLN A 93 -6.60 7.32 -11.04
CA GLN A 93 -6.36 6.10 -10.25
C GLN A 93 -6.29 6.45 -8.76
N GLU A 94 -5.55 7.48 -8.36
CA GLU A 94 -5.49 7.92 -6.96
C GLU A 94 -6.85 8.34 -6.39
N ALA A 95 -7.67 9.05 -7.17
CA ALA A 95 -9.02 9.42 -6.75
C ALA A 95 -9.90 8.18 -6.52
N ALA A 96 -9.83 7.19 -7.41
CA ALA A 96 -10.55 5.93 -7.28
C ALA A 96 -10.05 5.09 -6.08
N ILE A 97 -8.73 5.04 -5.82
CA ILE A 97 -8.18 4.39 -4.63
C ILE A 97 -8.75 5.07 -3.36
N ARG A 98 -8.69 6.40 -3.27
CA ARG A 98 -9.21 7.14 -2.10
C ARG A 98 -10.72 6.93 -1.90
N GLN A 99 -11.50 6.89 -2.98
CA GLN A 99 -12.93 6.59 -2.90
C GLN A 99 -13.16 5.18 -2.36
N SER A 100 -12.48 4.17 -2.91
CA SER A 100 -12.59 2.78 -2.45
C SER A 100 -12.15 2.66 -0.97
N MET A 101 -11.10 3.37 -0.55
CA MET A 101 -10.72 3.42 0.87
C MET A 101 -11.85 3.96 1.75
N ALA A 102 -12.55 5.02 1.34
CA ALA A 102 -13.65 5.59 2.10
C ALA A 102 -14.88 4.67 2.17
N GLU A 103 -15.22 4.00 1.07
CA GLU A 103 -16.33 3.03 0.99
C GLU A 103 -16.10 1.80 1.88
N HIS A 104 -14.83 1.45 2.10
CA HIS A 104 -14.40 0.29 2.86
C HIS A 104 -13.76 0.63 4.22
N ALA A 105 -14.08 1.81 4.77
CA ALA A 105 -13.51 2.26 6.04
C ALA A 105 -13.97 1.46 7.26
N ALA A 106 -15.10 0.74 7.13
CA ALA A 106 -15.72 -0.07 8.18
C ALA A 106 -15.79 -1.56 7.81
N ASP A 107 -14.95 -2.02 6.88
CA ASP A 107 -14.82 -3.45 6.58
C ASP A 107 -14.42 -4.23 7.84
N GLU A 108 -14.72 -5.52 7.87
CA GLU A 108 -14.26 -6.40 8.94
C GLU A 108 -12.81 -6.84 8.71
N TYR A 109 -12.00 -6.81 9.75
CA TYR A 109 -10.62 -7.28 9.75
C TYR A 109 -10.54 -8.76 10.09
N ASN A 110 -9.72 -9.50 9.34
CA ASN A 110 -9.23 -10.83 9.71
C ASN A 110 -7.78 -10.98 9.26
N LEU A 111 -6.91 -11.44 10.18
CA LEU A 111 -5.46 -11.52 9.98
C LEU A 111 -5.04 -12.31 8.74
N PHE A 112 -5.82 -13.32 8.33
CA PHE A 112 -5.47 -14.19 7.20
C PHE A 112 -6.32 -13.95 5.95
N LEU A 113 -7.53 -13.42 6.09
CA LEU A 113 -8.52 -13.30 4.99
C LEU A 113 -8.76 -11.85 4.54
N ASN A 114 -8.85 -10.89 5.48
CA ASN A 114 -9.00 -9.47 5.18
C ASN A 114 -8.12 -8.63 6.10
N ASN A 115 -6.83 -8.61 5.80
CA ASN A 115 -5.80 -7.96 6.60
C ASN A 115 -5.26 -6.70 5.92
N CYS A 116 -4.26 -6.07 6.54
CA CYS A 116 -3.62 -4.86 6.03
C CYS A 116 -3.20 -4.97 4.55
N LEU A 117 -2.55 -6.07 4.15
CA LEU A 117 -2.04 -6.24 2.79
C LEU A 117 -3.14 -6.59 1.80
N SER A 118 -4.06 -7.52 2.13
CA SER A 118 -5.15 -7.87 1.22
C SER A 118 -6.05 -6.65 0.97
N TRP A 119 -6.31 -5.87 2.03
CA TRP A 119 -7.07 -4.63 1.93
C TRP A 119 -6.36 -3.61 1.04
N VAL A 120 -5.07 -3.31 1.29
CA VAL A 120 -4.28 -2.38 0.44
C VAL A 120 -4.29 -2.81 -1.03
N ARG A 121 -4.10 -4.10 -1.31
CA ARG A 121 -4.12 -4.64 -2.68
C ARG A 121 -5.49 -4.54 -3.33
N ALA A 122 -6.57 -4.77 -2.59
CA ALA A 122 -7.94 -4.59 -3.09
C ALA A 122 -8.19 -3.12 -3.47
N ARG A 123 -7.82 -2.16 -2.61
CA ARG A 123 -8.01 -0.72 -2.91
C ARG A 123 -7.20 -0.27 -4.12
N MET A 124 -5.96 -0.75 -4.26
CA MET A 124 -5.16 -0.49 -5.48
C MET A 124 -5.84 -1.06 -6.73
N LYS A 125 -6.36 -2.29 -6.64
CA LYS A 125 -7.06 -2.93 -7.76
C LYS A 125 -8.34 -2.18 -8.14
N ASP A 126 -9.14 -1.74 -7.16
CA ASP A 126 -10.34 -0.93 -7.39
C ASP A 126 -9.99 0.39 -8.08
N GLY A 127 -8.82 0.94 -7.76
CA GLY A 127 -8.22 2.10 -8.43
C GLY A 127 -7.57 1.81 -9.79
N GLY A 128 -7.67 0.59 -10.32
CA GLY A 128 -7.06 0.21 -11.61
C GLY A 128 -5.54 0.06 -11.57
N VAL A 129 -4.96 -0.28 -10.41
CA VAL A 129 -3.53 -0.54 -10.22
C VAL A 129 -3.34 -2.00 -9.82
N ASP A 130 -2.88 -2.81 -10.77
CA ASP A 130 -2.56 -4.21 -10.50
C ASP A 130 -1.23 -4.34 -9.74
N THR A 131 -1.19 -5.30 -8.81
CA THR A 131 0.02 -5.67 -8.07
C THR A 131 0.23 -7.18 -8.13
N ALA A 132 1.50 -7.59 -8.15
CA ALA A 132 1.86 -8.99 -8.06
C ALA A 132 1.27 -9.61 -6.78
N PRO A 133 0.82 -10.87 -6.81
CA PRO A 133 0.36 -11.56 -5.61
C PRO A 133 1.43 -11.64 -4.54
N ALA A 134 1.12 -11.11 -3.36
CA ALA A 134 1.90 -11.27 -2.15
C ALA A 134 0.99 -11.78 -1.04
N PHE A 135 1.46 -12.81 -0.34
CA PHE A 135 0.71 -13.47 0.74
C PHE A 135 0.94 -12.78 2.10
N TRP A 136 2.13 -12.19 2.30
CA TRP A 136 2.50 -11.47 3.53
C TRP A 136 3.10 -10.10 3.23
N PRO A 137 2.91 -9.08 4.10
CA PRO A 137 3.50 -7.75 3.93
C PRO A 137 5.00 -7.80 3.65
N ASN A 138 5.75 -8.62 4.39
CA ASN A 138 7.20 -8.72 4.26
C ASN A 138 7.70 -9.23 2.92
N GLY A 139 6.86 -9.92 2.13
CA GLY A 139 7.20 -10.35 0.77
C GLY A 139 6.71 -9.40 -0.32
N PHE A 140 5.93 -8.37 0.02
CA PHE A 140 5.28 -7.54 -1.00
C PHE A 140 6.31 -6.88 -1.92
N ILE A 141 7.30 -6.16 -1.39
CA ILE A 141 8.25 -5.41 -2.21
C ILE A 141 9.07 -6.33 -3.11
N GLU A 142 9.51 -7.47 -2.58
CA GLU A 142 10.26 -8.51 -3.28
C GLU A 142 9.45 -9.08 -4.45
N THR A 143 8.15 -9.31 -4.25
CA THR A 143 7.26 -9.80 -5.32
C THR A 143 7.00 -8.75 -6.40
N GLN A 144 7.00 -7.46 -6.06
CA GLN A 144 6.76 -6.39 -7.04
C GLN A 144 7.99 -6.08 -7.90
N ARG A 145 9.20 -6.20 -7.34
CA ARG A 145 10.47 -5.91 -8.04
C ARG A 145 10.65 -6.59 -9.41
N PRO A 146 10.33 -7.90 -9.59
CA PRO A 146 10.41 -8.56 -10.88
C PRO A 146 9.19 -8.35 -11.78
N TRP A 147 8.14 -7.65 -11.29
CA TRP A 147 6.86 -7.49 -12.00
C TRP A 147 6.76 -6.22 -12.86
N ILE A 148 7.78 -5.35 -12.80
CA ILE A 148 7.93 -4.24 -13.73
C ILE A 148 8.57 -4.78 -15.03
N LYS A 149 7.77 -4.89 -16.10
CA LYS A 149 8.25 -4.95 -17.49
C LYS A 149 8.32 -3.56 -18.09
#